data_AF-A0A1K2I8M1-F1
#
_entry.id   AF-A0A1K2I8M1-F1
#
_cell.length_a   1.000
_cell.length_b   1.000
_cell.length_c   1.000
_cell.angle_alpha   90.00
_cell.angle_beta   90.00
_cell.angle_gamma   90.00
#
_symmetry.space_group_name_H-M   'P 1'
#
loop_
_entity.id
_entity.type
_entity.pdbx_description
1 polymer ?
#
loop_
_entity_poly.entity_id
_entity_poly.type
_entity_poly.pdbx_seq_one_letter_code
_entity_poly.pdbx_strand_id
1 'polypeptide(L)'
;MATKDKVRINVNVDRDLKEAAAQIYEDMGLNINTAVKMFLKQTVNDNGLPFKPNAKKSELNAKNQKELDEAINQLKNGKGIEFDNVADFKKWLHEV
;
A
#
# COMPACT_ATOMS: atom_id res chain seq x y z
N MET A 1 7.53 -33.49 15.82
CA MET A 1 7.12 -32.19 15.25
C MET A 1 5.61 -32.08 15.38
N ALA A 2 5.09 -31.11 16.14
CA ALA A 2 3.65 -30.94 16.28
C ALA A 2 3.04 -30.58 14.92
N THR A 3 2.11 -31.39 14.43
CA THR A 3 1.32 -31.09 13.24
C THR A 3 0.42 -29.91 13.55
N LYS A 4 0.62 -28.79 12.85
CA LYS A 4 -0.25 -27.62 12.96
C LYS A 4 -1.63 -28.02 12.42
N ASP A 5 -2.66 -27.96 13.27
CA ASP A 5 -4.03 -28.26 12.87
C ASP A 5 -4.46 -27.32 11.72
N LYS A 6 -5.00 -27.90 10.64
CA LYS A 6 -5.47 -27.15 9.49
C LYS A 6 -6.97 -26.90 9.64
N VAL A 7 -7.37 -25.64 9.59
CA VAL A 7 -8.77 -25.23 9.59
C VAL A 7 -9.20 -24.82 8.17
N ARG A 8 -10.43 -25.17 7.79
CA ARG A 8 -11.02 -24.78 6.49
C ARG A 8 -11.71 -23.42 6.61
N ILE A 9 -11.46 -22.55 5.64
CA ILE A 9 -12.16 -21.27 5.48
C ILE A 9 -13.07 -21.39 4.26
N ASN A 10 -14.35 -21.07 4.40
CA ASN A 10 -15.30 -20.96 3.29
C ASN A 10 -15.71 -19.49 3.14
N VAL A 11 -15.63 -18.98 1.91
CA VAL A 11 -15.96 -17.58 1.58
C VAL A 11 -16.89 -17.58 0.38
N ASN A 12 -17.98 -16.82 0.46
CA ASN A 12 -18.86 -16.57 -0.68
C ASN A 12 -18.32 -15.36 -1.44
N VAL A 13 -18.14 -15.53 -2.75
CA VAL A 13 -17.68 -14.48 -3.67
C VAL A 13 -18.47 -14.57 -4.96
N ASP A 14 -18.63 -13.44 -5.64
CA ASP A 14 -19.23 -13.41 -6.97
C ASP A 14 -18.41 -14.26 -7.95
N ARG A 15 -19.10 -14.90 -8.89
CA ARG A 15 -18.47 -15.75 -9.89
C ARG A 15 -17.45 -14.96 -10.72
N ASP A 16 -17.87 -13.80 -11.22
CA ASP A 16 -17.05 -12.98 -12.11
C ASP A 16 -15.78 -12.47 -11.39
N LEU A 17 -15.90 -12.13 -10.11
CA LEU A 17 -14.76 -11.74 -9.27
C LEU A 17 -13.77 -12.90 -9.11
N LYS A 18 -14.28 -14.11 -8.84
CA LYS A 18 -13.45 -15.30 -8.70
C LYS A 18 -12.71 -15.63 -10.00
N GLU A 19 -13.40 -15.59 -11.13
CA GLU A 19 -12.83 -15.89 -12.45
C GLU A 19 -11.78 -14.86 -12.85
N ALA A 20 -12.06 -13.57 -12.67
CA ALA A 20 -11.09 -12.49 -12.92
C ALA A 20 -9.84 -12.63 -12.03
N ALA A 21 -10.01 -12.91 -10.73
CA ALA A 21 -8.89 -13.12 -9.83
C ALA A 21 -8.08 -14.37 -10.17
N ALA A 22 -8.73 -15.45 -10.59
CA ALA A 22 -8.06 -16.68 -10.99
C ALA A 22 -7.10 -16.44 -12.16
N GLN A 23 -7.55 -15.75 -13.20
CA GLN A 23 -6.72 -15.44 -14.37
C GLN A 23 -5.46 -14.65 -13.98
N ILE A 24 -5.62 -13.61 -13.16
CA ILE A 24 -4.49 -12.78 -12.70
C ILE A 24 -3.49 -13.61 -11.90
N TYR A 25 -3.97 -14.50 -11.03
CA TYR A 25 -3.07 -15.37 -10.25
C TYR A 25 -2.39 -16.42 -11.12
N GLU A 26 -3.07 -16.99 -12.12
CA GLU A 26 -2.48 -17.94 -13.06
C GLU A 26 -1.35 -17.32 -13.88
N ASP A 27 -1.51 -16.08 -14.32
CA ASP A 27 -0.45 -15.31 -14.99
C ASP A 27 0.80 -15.12 -14.10
N MET A 28 0.61 -15.17 -12.77
CA MET A 28 1.67 -15.14 -11.76
C MET A 28 2.18 -16.54 -11.36
N GLY A 29 1.63 -17.62 -11.93
CA GLY A 29 1.95 -19.00 -11.54
C GLY A 29 1.38 -19.40 -10.17
N LEU A 30 0.30 -18.75 -9.72
CA LEU A 30 -0.33 -18.96 -8.42
C LEU A 30 -1.77 -19.46 -8.58
N ASN A 31 -2.25 -20.22 -7.60
CA ASN A 31 -3.67 -20.49 -7.45
C ASN A 31 -4.27 -19.61 -6.34
N ILE A 32 -5.60 -19.46 -6.36
CA ILE A 32 -6.34 -18.65 -5.37
C ILE A 32 -6.00 -19.06 -3.92
N ASN A 33 -5.88 -20.36 -3.63
CA ASN A 33 -5.56 -20.81 -2.26
C ASN A 33 -4.17 -20.34 -1.80
N THR A 34 -3.19 -20.29 -2.70
CA THR A 34 -1.86 -19.75 -2.41
C THR A 34 -1.95 -18.25 -2.17
N ALA A 35 -2.67 -17.51 -3.01
CA ALA A 35 -2.86 -16.07 -2.84
C ALA A 35 -3.58 -15.71 -1.53
N VAL A 36 -4.65 -16.44 -1.17
CA VAL A 36 -5.36 -16.24 0.11
C VAL A 36 -4.44 -16.53 1.30
N LYS A 37 -3.60 -17.57 1.23
CA LYS A 37 -2.60 -17.82 2.29
C LYS A 37 -1.56 -16.72 2.40
N MET A 38 -1.11 -16.16 1.27
CA MET A 38 -0.18 -15.03 1.27
C MET A 38 -0.82 -13.80 1.91
N PHE A 39 -2.07 -13.49 1.56
CA PHE A 39 -2.85 -12.43 2.18
C PHE A 39 -2.89 -12.57 3.70
N LEU A 40 -3.28 -13.74 4.22
CA LEU A 40 -3.36 -13.98 5.66
C LEU A 40 -2.00 -13.87 6.36
N LYS A 41 -0.93 -14.40 5.74
CA LYS A 41 0.42 -14.29 6.29
C LYS A 41 0.88 -12.83 6.38
N GLN A 42 0.62 -12.04 5.34
CA GLN A 42 0.98 -10.63 5.33
C GLN A 42 0.19 -9.84 6.38
N THR A 43 -1.10 -10.14 6.54
CA THR A 43 -1.93 -9.53 7.60
C THR A 43 -1.33 -9.75 8.99
N VAL A 44 -0.86 -10.96 9.27
CA VAL A 44 -0.22 -11.31 10.55
C VAL A 44 1.15 -10.63 10.67
N ASN A 45 1.94 -10.60 9.60
CA ASN A 45 3.26 -9.98 9.59
C ASN A 45 3.21 -8.48 9.88
N ASP A 46 2.25 -7.78 9.28
CA ASP A 46 2.15 -6.32 9.38
C ASP A 46 1.25 -5.87 10.55
N ASN A 47 0.62 -6.82 11.25
CA ASN A 47 -0.43 -6.56 12.24
C ASN A 47 -1.49 -5.58 11.72
N GLY A 48 -1.94 -5.79 10.47
CA GLY A 48 -2.77 -4.85 9.73
C GLY A 48 -3.23 -5.42 8.39
N LEU A 49 -3.95 -4.64 7.58
CA LEU A 49 -4.34 -5.07 6.25
C LEU A 49 -3.13 -5.05 5.29
N PRO A 50 -2.99 -6.05 4.40
CA PRO A 50 -1.85 -6.15 3.48
C PRO A 50 -1.98 -5.20 2.27
N PHE A 51 -2.91 -4.26 2.35
CA PHE A 51 -3.04 -3.09 1.52
C PHE A 51 -3.64 -1.98 2.36
N LYS A 52 -3.37 -0.72 2.00
CA LYS A 52 -4.02 0.44 2.65
C LYS A 52 -5.40 0.63 2.03
N PRO A 53 -6.50 0.35 2.74
CA PRO A 53 -7.83 0.62 2.22
C PRO A 53 -7.99 2.13 2.05
N ASN A 54 -8.49 2.55 0.89
CA ASN A 54 -8.79 3.96 0.63
C ASN A 54 -10.17 4.03 -0.01
N ALA A 55 -11.11 4.71 0.64
CA ALA A 55 -12.47 4.93 0.14
C ALA A 55 -12.54 6.03 -0.94
N LYS A 56 -11.50 6.87 -1.07
CA LYS A 56 -11.43 8.05 -1.95
C LYS A 56 -10.32 7.92 -2.99
N LYS A 57 -10.30 6.82 -3.74
CA LYS A 57 -9.21 6.47 -4.66
C LYS A 57 -9.09 7.39 -5.88
N SER A 58 -10.05 8.27 -6.16
CA SER A 58 -10.02 9.19 -7.32
C SER A 58 -9.58 10.62 -6.98
N GLU A 59 -9.98 11.18 -5.85
CA GLU A 59 -9.75 12.60 -5.56
C GLU A 59 -8.43 12.89 -4.84
N LEU A 60 -7.99 11.97 -3.98
CA LEU A 60 -6.76 12.17 -3.19
C LEU A 60 -5.51 12.03 -4.07
N ASN A 61 -5.51 11.11 -5.04
CA ASN A 61 -4.36 10.94 -5.94
C ASN A 61 -4.18 12.15 -6.86
N ALA A 62 -5.27 12.75 -7.35
CA ALA A 62 -5.20 13.92 -8.22
C ALA A 62 -4.80 15.20 -7.45
N LYS A 63 -5.34 15.41 -6.24
CA LYS A 63 -4.93 16.54 -5.38
C LYS A 63 -3.49 16.40 -4.93
N ASN A 64 -3.09 15.21 -4.47
CA ASN A 64 -1.70 14.96 -4.06
C ASN A 64 -0.74 15.10 -5.23
N GLN A 65 -1.13 14.72 -6.46
CA GLN A 65 -0.29 14.91 -7.64
C GLN A 65 -0.12 16.39 -7.96
N LYS A 66 -1.19 17.19 -7.92
CA LYS A 66 -1.11 18.63 -8.17
C LYS A 66 -0.27 19.35 -7.11
N GLU A 67 -0.46 19.03 -5.83
CA GLU A 67 0.34 19.59 -4.73
C GLU A 67 1.81 19.17 -4.83
N LEU A 68 2.08 17.92 -5.24
CA LEU A 68 3.43 17.42 -5.49
C LEU A 68 4.09 18.14 -6.67
N ASP A 69 3.36 18.34 -7.77
CA ASP A 69 3.85 19.05 -8.96
C ASP A 69 4.13 20.53 -8.64
N GLU A 70 3.29 21.18 -7.83
CA GLU A 70 3.52 22.54 -7.33
C GLU A 70 4.75 22.62 -6.41
N ALA A 71 4.89 21.68 -5.48
CA ALA A 71 6.08 21.59 -4.61
C ALA A 71 7.36 21.39 -5.43
N ILE A 72 7.35 20.49 -6.43
CA ILE A 72 8.48 20.27 -7.35
C ILE A 72 8.80 21.54 -8.14
N ASN A 73 7.79 22.26 -8.63
CA ASN A 73 8.00 23.52 -9.35
C ASN A 73 8.57 24.62 -8.45
N GLN A 74 8.19 24.67 -7.17
CA GLN A 74 8.78 25.61 -6.21
C GLN A 74 10.27 25.30 -5.98
N LEU A 75 10.62 24.02 -5.83
CA LEU A 75 12.02 23.59 -5.71
C LEU A 75 12.84 23.95 -6.96
N LYS A 76 12.32 23.68 -8.17
CA LYS A 76 12.99 24.04 -9.44
C LYS A 76 13.23 25.55 -9.61
N ASN A 77 12.32 26.36 -9.08
CA ASN A 77 12.42 27.82 -9.13
C ASN A 77 13.25 28.40 -7.97
N GLY A 78 14.02 27.58 -7.24
CA GLY A 78 14.90 28.03 -6.16
C GLY A 78 14.16 28.52 -4.92
N LYS A 79 12.88 28.16 -4.75
CA LYS A 79 12.10 28.49 -3.54
C LYS A 79 12.22 27.41 -2.46
N GLY A 80 13.11 26.44 -2.64
CA GLY A 80 13.45 25.48 -1.60
C GLY A 80 14.20 26.14 -0.46
N ILE A 81 14.02 25.64 0.75
CA ILE A 81 14.85 26.03 1.89
C ILE A 81 15.99 25.01 1.96
N GLU A 82 17.22 25.48 1.82
CA GLU A 82 18.42 24.68 2.01
C GLU A 82 18.88 24.81 3.46
N PHE A 83 19.35 23.70 4.03
CA PHE A 83 19.91 23.67 5.37
C PHE A 83 21.30 23.05 5.30
N ASP A 84 22.28 23.68 5.96
CA ASP A 84 23.66 23.21 5.97
C ASP A 84 23.84 21.89 6.73
N ASN A 85 22.94 21.59 7.67
CA ASN A 85 23.00 20.36 8.44
C ASN A 85 21.62 19.89 8.93
N VAL A 86 21.57 18.62 9.33
CA VAL A 86 20.35 17.93 9.79
C VAL A 86 19.82 18.49 11.13
N ALA A 87 20.68 19.10 11.97
CA ALA A 87 20.24 19.67 13.25
C ALA A 87 19.41 20.94 13.02
N ASP A 88 19.83 21.82 12.11
CA ASP A 88 19.11 23.02 11.73
C ASP A 88 17.78 22.69 11.04
N PHE A 89 17.78 21.68 10.15
CA PHE A 89 16.55 21.16 9.56
C PHE A 89 15.56 20.65 10.63
N LYS A 90 16.04 19.85 11.59
CA LYS A 90 15.20 19.30 12.66
C LYS A 90 14.63 20.40 13.54
N LYS A 91 15.42 21.43 13.86
CA LYS A 91 14.96 22.57 14.66
C LYS A 91 13.83 23.31 13.94
N TRP A 92 14.00 23.61 12.65
CA TRP A 92 12.97 24.25 11.83
C TRP A 92 11.67 23.44 11.75
N LEU A 93 11.75 22.11 11.56
CA LEU A 93 10.57 21.23 11.45
C LEU A 93 9.71 21.21 12.73
N HIS A 94 10.32 21.45 13.89
CA HIS A 94 9.62 21.50 15.17
C HIS A 94 9.13 22.90 15.56
N GLU A 95 9.54 23.95 14.83
CA GLU A 95 9.13 25.34 15.05
C GLU A 95 7.97 25.79 14.13
N VAL A 96 7.64 25.00 13.09
CA VAL A 96 6.53 25.24 12.14
C VAL A 96 5.22 24.61 12.61
#